data_AF-A0A8T7C8Y1-F1
#
_entry.id   AF-A0A8T7C8Y1-F1
#
_cell.length_a   1.000
_cell.length_b   1.000
_cell.length_c   1.000
_cell.angle_alpha   90.00
_cell.angle_beta   90.00
_cell.angle_gamma   90.00
#
_symmetry.space_group_name_H-M   'P 1'
#
loop_
_entity.id
_entity.type
_entity.pdbx_description
1 polymer ?
#
loop_
_entity_poly.entity_id
_entity_poly.type
_entity_poly.pdbx_seq_one_letter_code
_entity_poly.pdbx_strand_id
1 'polypeptide(L)' 'TTAREAVRLSGIRAEFPEIDLDTAPLGIFGKKVKSDVVLQEGERVEIYRPLKADPREVRRRLAAEGKTMGRVPDSLKD' A
#
# COMPACT_ATOMS: atom_id res chain seq x y z
N THR A 1 7.28 10.47 18.14
CA THR A 1 6.27 10.40 17.06
C THR A 1 5.90 8.95 16.85
N THR A 2 4.62 8.62 16.93
CA THR A 2 4.11 7.29 16.56
C THR A 2 4.06 7.12 15.04
N ALA A 3 3.99 5.89 14.54
CA ALA A 3 3.87 5.63 13.10
C ALA A 3 2.67 6.36 12.47
N ARG A 4 1.50 6.35 13.13
CA ARG A 4 0.31 7.07 12.63
C ARG A 4 0.49 8.58 12.66
N GLU A 5 1.10 9.14 13.70
CA GLU A 5 1.40 10.58 13.74
C GLU A 5 2.35 10.99 12.62
N ALA A 6 3.39 10.21 12.34
CA ALA A 6 4.32 10.49 11.24
C ALA A 6 3.59 10.53 9.88
N VAL A 7 2.67 9.59 9.64
CA VAL A 7 1.84 9.57 8.42
C VAL A 7 0.94 10.81 8.32
N ARG A 8 0.40 11.31 9.43
CA ARG A 8 -0.42 12.53 9.43
C ARG A 8 0.45 13.79 9.20
N LEU A 9 1.67 13.81 9.73
CA LEU A 9 2.61 14.92 9.62
C LEU A 9 3.32 15.00 8.26
N SER A 10 3.39 13.88 7.52
CA SER A 10 4.11 13.83 6.24
C SER A 10 3.48 14.66 5.12
N GLY A 11 2.21 15.08 5.28
CA GLY A 11 1.46 15.80 4.24
C GLY A 11 0.97 14.91 3.09
N ILE A 12 1.23 13.59 3.12
CA ILE A 12 0.93 12.67 2.02
C ILE A 12 -0.54 12.62 1.60
N ARG A 13 -1.47 12.98 2.50
CA ARG A 13 -2.90 13.12 2.20
C ARG A 13 -3.20 14.17 1.14
N ALA A 14 -2.38 15.20 1.01
CA ALA A 14 -2.57 16.22 -0.02
C ALA A 14 -2.27 15.68 -1.42
N GLU A 15 -1.33 14.74 -1.53
CA GLU A 15 -0.94 14.11 -2.79
C GLU A 15 -1.84 12.91 -3.13
N PHE A 16 -2.29 12.16 -2.12
CA PHE A 16 -3.13 10.97 -2.27
C PHE A 16 -4.39 11.06 -1.42
N PRO A 17 -5.37 11.90 -1.78
CA PRO A 17 -6.59 12.13 -1.01
C PRO A 17 -7.51 10.90 -0.94
N GLU A 18 -7.34 9.94 -1.85
CA GLU A 18 -8.12 8.70 -1.92
C GLU A 18 -7.72 7.65 -0.87
N ILE A 19 -6.57 7.83 -0.20
CA ILE A 19 -6.07 6.89 0.81
C ILE A 19 -6.65 7.27 2.19
N ASP A 20 -7.39 6.35 2.81
CA ASP A 20 -7.75 6.45 4.22
C ASP A 20 -6.53 6.18 5.12
N LEU A 21 -5.83 7.27 5.47
CA LEU A 21 -4.64 7.24 6.31
C LEU A 21 -4.92 6.88 7.77
N ASP A 22 -6.16 6.85 8.24
CA ASP A 22 -6.45 6.50 9.64
C ASP A 22 -6.57 4.98 9.82
N THR A 23 -7.01 4.27 8.78
CA THR A 23 -7.20 2.81 8.81
C THR A 23 -6.13 2.03 8.04
N ALA A 24 -5.38 2.68 7.14
CA ALA A 24 -4.36 2.01 6.33
C ALA A 24 -3.34 1.26 7.21
N PRO A 25 -3.05 -0.03 6.91
CA PRO A 25 -2.01 -0.78 7.60
C PRO A 25 -0.64 -0.14 7.39
N LEU A 26 0.14 -0.07 8.47
CA LEU A 26 1.47 0.53 8.46
C LEU A 26 2.56 -0.52 8.55
N GLY A 27 3.72 -0.19 8.01
CA GLY A 27 4.91 -1.02 8.12
C GLY A 27 6.20 -0.21 8.34
N ILE A 28 7.23 -0.92 8.78
CA ILE A 28 8.60 -0.42 8.89
C ILE A 28 9.51 -1.55 8.37
N PHE A 29 10.39 -1.26 7.41
CA PHE A 29 11.28 -2.24 6.75
C PHE A 29 10.54 -3.52 6.29
N GLY A 30 9.43 -3.37 5.56
CA GLY A 30 8.66 -4.48 5.00
C GLY A 30 7.88 -5.32 6.01
N LYS A 31 7.84 -4.93 7.29
CA LYS A 31 7.10 -5.61 8.35
C LYS A 31 5.92 -4.77 8.79
N LYS A 32 4.74 -5.37 8.88
CA LYS A 32 3.56 -4.71 9.46
C LYS A 32 3.81 -4.38 10.94
N VAL A 33 3.44 -3.17 11.34
CA VAL A 33 3.55 -2.68 12.72
C VAL A 33 2.21 -2.18 13.22
N LYS A 34 2.06 -2.06 14.54
CA LYS A 34 0.92 -1.35 15.12
C LYS A 34 1.06 0.14 14.84
N SER A 35 -0.08 0.82 14.68
CA SER A 35 -0.12 2.25 14.35
C SER A 35 0.44 3.16 15.45
N ASP A 36 0.46 2.68 16.69
CA ASP A 36 0.94 3.37 17.90
C ASP A 36 2.41 3.08 18.23
N VAL A 37 3.12 2.33 17.39
CA VAL A 37 4.56 2.10 17.59
C VAL A 37 5.31 3.44 17.56
N VAL A 38 6.17 3.67 18.56
CA VAL A 38 7.00 4.87 18.63
C VAL A 38 8.19 4.69 17.69
N LEU A 39 8.39 5.65 16.79
CA LEU A 39 9.46 5.62 15.80
C LEU A 39 10.82 5.98 16.41
N GLN A 40 11.86 5.37 15.86
CA GLN A 40 13.25 5.78 16.04
C GLN A 40 13.72 6.65 14.87
N GLU A 41 14.79 7.41 15.11
CA GLU A 41 15.42 8.24 14.08
C GLU A 41 15.85 7.39 12.87
N GLY A 42 15.57 7.88 11.66
CA GLY A 42 15.88 7.19 10.41
C GLY A 42 14.91 6.06 10.00
N GLU A 43 13.91 5.72 10.82
CA GLU A 43 12.88 4.76 10.40
C GLU A 43 11.93 5.37 9.36
N ARG A 44 11.65 4.59 8.31
CA ARG A 44 10.66 4.95 7.29
C ARG A 44 9.34 4.24 7.56
N VAL A 45 8.27 5.02 7.63
CA VAL A 45 6.91 4.48 7.68
C VAL A 45 6.42 4.15 6.27
N GLU A 46 5.92 2.93 6.10
CA GLU A 46 5.32 2.40 4.89
C GLU A 46 3.80 2.39 5.05
N ILE A 47 3.05 2.86 4.05
CA ILE A 47 1.58 2.83 4.03
C ILE A 47 1.17 1.75 3.03
N TYR A 48 0.57 0.65 3.50
CA TYR A 48 0.15 -0.43 2.62
C TYR A 48 -1.24 -0.17 2.03
N ARG A 49 -1.39 -0.46 0.74
CA ARG A 49 -2.68 -0.43 0.06
C ARG A 49 -3.32 -1.82 0.01
N PRO A 50 -4.65 -1.93 0.14
CA PRO A 50 -5.35 -3.18 -0.07
C PRO A 50 -5.16 -3.65 -1.52
N LEU A 51 -5.22 -4.97 -1.72
CA LEU A 51 -5.19 -5.54 -3.07
C LEU A 51 -6.52 -5.23 -3.77
N LYS A 52 -6.46 -4.72 -5.00
CA LYS A 52 -7.67 -4.44 -5.82
C LYS A 52 -8.41 -5.72 -6.23
N ALA A 53 -7.69 -6.82 -6.42
CA ALA A 53 -8.24 -8.12 -6.76
C ALA A 53 -7.34 -9.22 -6.17
N ASP A 54 -7.92 -10.39 -5.88
CA ASP A 54 -7.14 -11.53 -5.45
C ASP A 54 -6.16 -11.97 -6.57
N PRO A 55 -4.84 -11.99 -6.33
CA PRO A 55 -3.86 -12.31 -7.37
C PRO A 55 -4.03 -13.71 -7.96
N ARG A 56 -4.58 -14.67 -7.20
CA ARG A 56 -4.84 -16.04 -7.67
C ARG A 56 -6.02 -16.05 -8.62
N GLU A 57 -7.07 -15.30 -8.33
CA GLU A 57 -8.21 -15.16 -9.23
C GLU A 57 -7.81 -14.46 -10.53
N VAL A 58 -7.06 -13.36 -10.43
CA VAL A 58 -6.54 -12.66 -11.61
C VAL A 58 -5.68 -13.61 -12.45
N ARG A 59 -4.78 -14.37 -11.82
CA ARG A 59 -3.97 -15.37 -12.51
C ARG A 59 -4.82 -16.45 -13.19
N ARG A 60 -5.87 -16.94 -12.52
CA ARG A 60 -6.79 -17.95 -13.07
C ARG A 60 -7.49 -17.43 -14.33
N ARG A 61 -7.99 -16.20 -14.29
CA ARG A 61 -8.63 -15.55 -15.45
C ARG A 61 -7.65 -15.39 -16.62
N LEU A 62 -6.45 -14.88 -16.36
CA LEU A 62 -5.45 -14.69 -17.41
C LEU A 62 -5.00 -16.01 -18.04
N ALA A 63 -4.82 -17.06 -17.25
CA ALA A 63 -4.47 -18.38 -17.77
C ALA A 63 -5.55 -18.93 -18.71
N ALA A 64 -6.84 -18.74 -18.39
CA ALA A 64 -7.94 -19.12 -19.27
C ALA A 64 -7.96 -18.32 -20.60
N GLU A 65 -7.43 -17.10 -20.60
CA GLU A 65 -7.26 -16.25 -21.78
C GLU A 65 -5.92 -16.46 -22.51
N GLY A 66 -5.08 -17.41 -22.06
CA GLY A 66 -3.74 -17.64 -22.62
C GLY A 66 -2.72 -16.51 -22.34
N LYS A 67 -2.96 -15.69 -21.30
CA LYS A 67 -2.13 -14.54 -20.90
C LYS A 67 -1.36 -14.81 -19.60
N THR A 68 -0.34 -14.01 -19.32
CA THR A 68 0.48 -14.08 -18.08
C THR A 68 0.41 -12.80 -17.25
N MET A 69 0.70 -12.92 -15.95
CA MET A 69 0.89 -11.77 -15.06
C MET A 69 2.17 -11.02 -15.43
N GLY A 70 2.21 -9.70 -15.22
CA GLY A 70 3.45 -8.90 -15.31
C GLY A 70 3.47 -7.82 -16.38
N ARG A 71 2.41 -7.69 -17.19
CA ARG A 71 2.21 -6.51 -18.03
C ARG A 71 1.02 -5.75 -17.47
N VAL A 72 1.27 -4.61 -16.82
CA VAL A 72 0.21 -3.63 -16.62
C VAL A 72 -0.18 -3.18 -18.04
N PRO A 73 -1.41 -3.43 -18.51
CA PRO A 73 -1.87 -2.84 -19.76
C PRO A 73 -1.77 -1.32 -19.60
N ASP A 74 -1.23 -0.60 -20.60
CA ASP A 74 -1.07 0.86 -20.51
C ASP A 74 -2.39 1.58 -20.18
N SER A 75 -3.54 0.94 -20.44
CA SER A 75 -4.89 1.41 -20.14
C SER A 75 -5.32 1.37 -18.67
N LEU A 76 -4.45 0.99 -17.73
CA LEU A 76 -4.73 0.95 -16.28
C LEU A 76 -3.73 1.78 -15.47
N LYS A 77 -2.99 2.69 -16.13
CA LYS A 77 -2.13 3.70 -15.51
C LYS A 77 -2.94 4.98 -15.29
N ASP A 78 -3.87 4.96 -14.33
CA ASP A 78 -4.48 6.15 -13.73
C ASP A 78 -4.65 5.88 -12.22
#